data_AF-A0A6L2LMJ7-F1
#
_entry.id   AF-A0A6L2LMJ7-F1
#
_cell.length_a   1.000
_cell.length_b   1.000
_cell.length_c   1.000
_cell.angle_alpha   90.00
_cell.angle_beta   90.00
_cell.angle_gamma   90.00
#
_symmetry.space_group_name_H-M   'P 1'
#
loop_
_entity.id
_entity.type
_entity.pdbx_description
1 polymer ?
#
loop_
_entity_poly.entity_id
_entity_poly.type
_entity_poly.pdbx_seq_one_letter_code
_entity_poly.pdbx_strand_id
1 'polypeptide(L)'
;MVSMDDKERFDHYLSRVEESVKNHFGPSKYEDPQGALSKLLQLGMVEDYQREFDKLMNRVTKIPDSLLISFYISGLKLNLQRELLVTKPTTLGDVFLLARITEARFEAIGHKEKATA
;
A
#
# COMPACT_ATOMS: atom_id res chain seq x y z
N MET A 1 43.52 -26.56 9.24
CA MET A 1 42.78 -25.28 9.28
C MET A 1 42.71 -24.79 7.85
N VAL A 2 41.55 -24.85 7.21
CA VAL A 2 41.39 -24.38 5.82
C VAL A 2 41.40 -22.85 5.87
N SER A 3 42.35 -22.20 5.19
CA SER A 3 42.28 -20.77 4.94
C SER A 3 41.05 -20.51 4.09
N MET A 4 40.07 -19.81 4.68
CA MET A 4 38.93 -19.31 3.92
C MET A 4 39.43 -18.28 2.92
N ASP A 5 39.03 -18.47 1.66
CA ASP A 5 39.30 -17.53 0.58
C ASP A 5 38.64 -16.18 0.91
N ASP A 6 39.25 -15.04 0.55
CA ASP A 6 38.73 -13.71 0.92
C ASP A 6 37.30 -13.50 0.40
N LYS A 7 36.95 -14.15 -0.71
CA LYS A 7 35.58 -14.18 -1.26
C LYS A 7 34.60 -14.91 -0.33
N GLU A 8 34.98 -16.06 0.22
CA GLU A 8 34.12 -16.81 1.17
C GLU A 8 33.87 -16.01 2.44
N ARG A 9 34.88 -15.25 2.88
CA ARG A 9 34.79 -14.38 4.05
C ARG A 9 33.81 -13.23 3.84
N PHE A 10 33.82 -12.64 2.65
CA PHE A 10 32.89 -11.59 2.26
C PHE A 10 31.45 -12.11 2.12
N ASP A 11 31.28 -13.27 1.45
CA ASP A 11 29.97 -13.91 1.29
C ASP A 11 29.36 -14.28 2.66
N HIS A 12 30.18 -14.79 3.60
CA HIS A 12 29.75 -15.08 4.98
C HIS A 12 29.39 -13.81 5.75
N TYR A 13 30.17 -12.73 5.59
CA TYR A 13 29.87 -11.45 6.22
C TYR A 13 28.55 -10.84 5.71
N LEU A 14 28.33 -10.85 4.39
CA LEU A 14 27.07 -10.38 3.81
C LEU A 14 25.87 -11.19 4.28
N SER A 15 25.99 -12.52 4.30
CA SER A 15 24.93 -13.40 4.82
C SER A 15 24.56 -13.06 6.27
N ARG A 16 25.56 -12.81 7.13
CA ARG A 16 25.38 -12.40 8.53
C ARG A 16 24.66 -11.05 8.66
N VAL A 17 25.00 -10.09 7.80
CA VAL A 17 24.38 -8.77 7.77
C VAL A 17 22.95 -8.86 7.26
N GLU A 18 22.69 -9.59 6.18
CA GLU A 18 21.34 -9.83 5.66
C GLU A 18 20.43 -10.51 6.69
N GLU A 19 20.95 -11.52 7.41
CA GLU A 19 20.23 -12.19 8.48
C GLU A 19 19.94 -11.23 9.65
N SER A 20 20.92 -10.41 10.05
CA SER A 20 20.74 -9.43 11.13
C SER A 20 19.70 -8.37 10.77
N VAL A 21 19.69 -7.91 9.52
CA VAL A 21 18.70 -6.96 9.00
C VAL A 21 17.32 -7.61 8.95
N LYS A 22 17.20 -8.85 8.45
CA LYS A 22 15.93 -9.59 8.47
C LYS A 22 15.42 -9.86 9.90
N ASN A 23 16.31 -10.10 10.87
CA ASN A 23 15.90 -10.36 12.25
C ASN A 23 15.45 -9.09 13.00
N HIS A 24 16.01 -7.92 12.67
CA HIS A 24 15.65 -6.65 13.33
C HIS A 24 14.58 -5.85 12.58
N PHE A 25 14.51 -5.99 11.26
CA PHE A 25 13.66 -5.18 10.39
C PHE A 25 12.81 -6.00 9.42
N GLY A 26 12.94 -7.32 9.43
CA GLY A 26 11.99 -8.19 8.74
C GLY A 26 10.63 -8.13 9.43
N PRO A 27 9.55 -8.49 8.71
CA PRO A 27 8.23 -8.56 9.32
C PRO A 27 8.30 -9.45 10.55
N SER A 28 7.76 -8.97 11.67
CA SER A 28 7.58 -9.77 12.87
C SER A 28 6.94 -11.10 12.48
N LYS A 29 7.25 -12.20 13.19
CA LYS A 29 6.63 -13.53 12.96
C LYS A 29 5.08 -13.51 13.01
N TYR A 30 4.51 -12.41 13.49
CA TYR A 30 3.08 -12.18 13.64
C TYR A 30 2.54 -11.04 12.76
N GLU A 31 3.38 -10.41 11.95
CA GLU A 31 2.93 -9.40 10.99
C GLU A 31 2.60 -10.07 9.67
N ASP A 32 1.36 -9.85 9.21
CA ASP A 32 0.89 -10.20 7.87
C ASP A 32 0.59 -8.88 7.11
N PRO A 33 1.61 -8.26 6.47
CA PRO A 33 1.42 -6.99 5.77
C PRO A 33 0.42 -7.11 4.63
N GLN A 34 0.34 -8.27 3.96
CA GLN A 34 -0.64 -8.52 2.91
C GLN A 34 -2.06 -8.59 3.48
N GLY A 35 -2.25 -9.31 4.58
CA GLY A 35 -3.52 -9.35 5.30
C GLY A 35 -3.95 -7.98 5.80
N ALA A 36 -3.02 -7.20 6.36
CA ALA A 36 -3.27 -5.82 6.77
C ALA A 36 -3.66 -4.94 5.57
N LEU A 37 -2.95 -5.04 4.45
CA LEU A 37 -3.23 -4.30 3.23
C LEU A 37 -4.62 -4.62 2.67
N SER A 38 -5.00 -5.90 2.66
CA SER A 38 -6.31 -6.36 2.16
C SER A 38 -7.50 -5.93 3.04
N LYS A 39 -7.24 -5.55 4.31
CA LYS A 39 -8.25 -5.15 5.29
C LYS A 39 -8.22 -3.66 5.60
N LEU A 40 -7.31 -2.90 4.97
CA LEU A 40 -7.19 -1.46 5.20
C LEU A 40 -8.46 -0.77 4.70
N LEU A 41 -9.07 0.06 5.54
CA LEU A 41 -10.28 0.81 5.23
C LEU A 41 -10.02 2.32 5.36
N GLN A 42 -10.60 3.08 4.44
CA GLN A 42 -10.63 4.53 4.50
C GLN A 42 -11.61 5.00 5.59
N LEU A 43 -11.07 5.54 6.67
CA LEU A 43 -11.86 6.16 7.74
C LEU A 43 -12.00 7.68 7.54
N GLY A 44 -10.93 8.33 7.07
CA GLY A 44 -10.84 9.78 6.87
C GLY A 44 -10.79 10.17 5.40
N MET A 45 -9.83 11.06 5.08
CA MET A 45 -9.57 11.52 3.71
C MET A 45 -8.81 10.46 2.91
N VAL A 46 -8.89 10.51 1.58
CA VAL A 46 -8.13 9.63 0.69
C VAL A 46 -6.63 9.81 0.92
N GLU A 47 -6.16 11.01 1.25
CA GLU A 47 -4.73 11.26 1.50
C GLU A 47 -4.18 10.42 2.67
N ASP A 48 -4.91 10.37 3.80
CA ASP A 48 -4.51 9.59 4.97
C ASP A 48 -4.55 8.09 4.67
N TYR A 49 -5.62 7.65 3.99
CA TYR A 49 -5.76 6.26 3.57
C TYR A 49 -4.62 5.84 2.63
N GLN A 50 -4.29 6.65 1.63
CA GLN A 50 -3.21 6.38 0.69
C GLN A 50 -1.86 6.31 1.39
N ARG A 51 -1.60 7.20 2.37
CA ARG A 51 -0.37 7.17 3.17
C ARG A 51 -0.20 5.85 3.93
N GLU A 52 -1.27 5.34 4.53
CA GLU A 52 -1.23 4.03 5.21
C GLU A 52 -1.12 2.86 4.22
N PHE A 53 -1.79 2.96 3.07
CA PHE A 53 -1.67 1.98 2.00
C PHE A 53 -0.23 1.87 1.50
N ASP A 54 0.44 2.99 1.22
CA ASP A 54 1.83 3.02 0.78
C ASP A 54 2.79 2.40 1.80
N LYS A 55 2.58 2.68 3.10
CA LYS A 55 3.37 2.08 4.18
C LYS A 55 3.27 0.55 4.19
N LEU A 56 2.07 0.00 3.98
CA LEU A 56 1.84 -1.44 3.93
C LEU A 56 2.33 -2.04 2.60
N MET A 57 2.12 -1.35 1.49
CA MET A 57 2.56 -1.74 0.15
C MET A 57 4.09 -1.88 0.08
N ASN A 58 4.83 -0.99 0.74
CA ASN A 58 6.30 -1.07 0.81
C ASN A 58 6.83 -2.27 1.62
N ARG A 59 5.96 -2.98 2.36
CA ARG A 59 6.33 -4.15 3.18
C ARG A 59 5.92 -5.48 2.56
N VAL A 60 5.12 -5.46 1.49
CA VAL A 60 4.74 -6.66 0.75
C VAL A 60 5.68 -6.86 -0.43
N THR A 61 5.97 -8.13 -0.75
CA THR A 61 6.72 -8.49 -1.96
C THR A 61 5.88 -9.44 -2.79
N LYS A 62 6.00 -9.36 -4.13
CA LYS A 62 5.38 -10.31 -5.08
C LYS A 62 3.85 -10.30 -5.14
N ILE A 63 3.18 -9.20 -4.76
CA ILE A 63 1.75 -9.02 -5.02
C ILE A 63 1.57 -8.41 -6.41
N PRO A 64 0.71 -8.98 -7.29
CA PRO A 64 0.40 -8.38 -8.58
C PRO A 64 -0.28 -7.02 -8.44
N ASP A 65 0.05 -6.07 -9.31
CA ASP A 65 -0.57 -4.73 -9.33
C ASP A 65 -2.10 -4.79 -9.43
N SER A 66 -2.65 -5.74 -10.19
CA SER A 66 -4.10 -5.94 -10.29
C SER A 66 -4.76 -6.24 -8.94
N LEU A 67 -4.07 -6.96 -8.06
CA LEU A 67 -4.54 -7.26 -6.72
C LEU A 67 -4.37 -6.05 -5.79
N LEU A 68 -3.27 -5.29 -5.93
CA LEU A 68 -3.07 -4.04 -5.20
C LEU A 68 -4.15 -3.00 -5.56
N ILE A 69 -4.49 -2.87 -6.84
CA ILE A 69 -5.60 -2.03 -7.31
C ILE A 69 -6.92 -2.51 -6.68
N SER A 70 -7.17 -3.82 -6.68
CA SER A 70 -8.39 -4.39 -6.08
C SER A 70 -8.49 -4.11 -4.58
N PHE A 71 -7.39 -4.29 -3.84
CA PHE A 71 -7.33 -3.96 -2.41
C PHE A 71 -7.59 -2.47 -2.19
N TYR A 72 -6.91 -1.62 -2.95
CA TYR A 72 -7.07 -0.17 -2.82
C TYR A 72 -8.52 0.26 -3.03
N ILE A 73 -9.16 -0.20 -4.12
CA ILE A 73 -10.58 0.10 -4.40
C ILE A 73 -11.47 -0.43 -3.29
N SER A 74 -11.27 -1.68 -2.83
CA SER A 74 -12.11 -2.31 -1.81
C SER A 74 -12.04 -1.63 -0.44
N GLY A 75 -10.95 -0.92 -0.15
CA GLY A 75 -10.77 -0.20 1.10
C GLY A 75 -11.31 1.23 1.12
N LEU A 76 -11.66 1.82 -0.04
CA LEU A 76 -12.18 3.20 -0.08
C LEU A 76 -13.61 3.31 0.49
N LYS A 77 -14.08 4.53 0.74
CA LYS A 77 -15.50 4.76 1.07
C LYS A 77 -16.39 4.36 -0.11
N LEU A 78 -17.58 3.82 0.19
CA LEU A 78 -18.47 3.19 -0.80
C LEU A 78 -18.82 4.09 -1.99
N ASN A 79 -18.98 5.40 -1.78
CA ASN A 79 -19.22 6.37 -2.85
C ASN A 79 -18.03 6.47 -3.83
N LEU A 80 -16.80 6.45 -3.33
CA LEU A 80 -15.60 6.44 -4.14
C LEU A 80 -15.40 5.09 -4.83
N GLN A 81 -15.66 3.97 -4.12
CA GLN A 81 -15.54 2.63 -4.71
C GLN A 81 -16.35 2.50 -6.00
N ARG A 82 -17.62 2.93 -5.96
CA ARG A 82 -18.54 2.85 -7.10
C ARG A 82 -18.03 3.61 -8.31
N GLU A 83 -17.55 4.83 -8.12
CA GLU A 83 -16.99 5.66 -9.19
C GLU A 83 -15.76 4.99 -9.80
N LEU A 84 -14.85 4.49 -8.96
CA LEU A 84 -13.62 3.87 -9.45
C LEU A 84 -13.91 2.57 -10.23
N LEU A 85 -14.86 1.76 -9.79
CA LEU A 85 -15.30 0.55 -10.52
C LEU A 85 -15.89 0.87 -11.90
N VAL A 86 -16.53 2.03 -12.07
CA VAL A 86 -17.03 2.50 -13.37
C VAL A 86 -15.86 2.93 -14.26
N THR A 87 -14.89 3.66 -13.71
CA THR A 87 -13.72 4.15 -14.46
C THR A 87 -12.73 3.05 -14.86
N LYS A 88 -12.72 1.92 -14.15
CA LYS A 88 -11.85 0.75 -14.40
C LYS A 88 -10.36 1.12 -14.56
N PRO A 89 -9.71 1.70 -13.53
CA PRO A 89 -8.29 1.99 -13.59
C PRO A 89 -7.47 0.70 -13.76
N THR A 90 -6.42 0.79 -14.56
CA THR A 90 -5.53 -0.34 -14.88
C THR A 90 -4.16 -0.22 -14.22
N THR A 91 -3.85 0.94 -13.63
CA THR A 91 -2.59 1.19 -12.93
C THR A 91 -2.81 1.72 -11.52
N LEU A 92 -1.81 1.55 -10.64
CA LEU A 92 -1.83 2.15 -9.30
C LEU A 92 -1.81 3.68 -9.35
N GLY A 93 -1.09 4.27 -10.30
CA GLY A 93 -1.11 5.72 -10.50
C GLY A 93 -2.51 6.24 -10.80
N ASP A 94 -3.25 5.57 -11.69
CA ASP A 94 -4.62 5.95 -12.04
C ASP A 94 -5.56 5.82 -10.86
N VAL A 95 -5.50 4.71 -10.11
CA VAL A 95 -6.39 4.50 -8.96
C VAL A 95 -6.17 5.57 -7.87
N PHE A 96 -4.92 5.97 -7.63
CA PHE A 96 -4.58 7.02 -6.68
C PHE A 96 -5.07 8.40 -7.14
N LEU A 97 -4.84 8.73 -8.41
CA LEU A 97 -5.29 10.00 -8.98
C LEU A 97 -6.81 10.10 -8.97
N LEU A 98 -7.50 9.07 -9.46
CA LEU A 98 -8.95 9.04 -9.57
C LEU A 98 -9.62 9.10 -8.20
N ALA A 99 -9.09 8.40 -7.18
CA ALA A 99 -9.63 8.47 -5.82
C ALA A 99 -9.62 9.92 -5.29
N ARG A 100 -8.49 10.63 -5.45
CA ARG A 100 -8.36 12.03 -5.00
C ARG A 100 -9.28 12.99 -5.75
N ILE A 101 -9.33 12.89 -7.07
CA ILE A 101 -10.21 13.74 -7.90
C ILE A 101 -11.68 13.49 -7.53
N THR A 102 -12.05 12.22 -7.33
CA THR A 102 -13.42 11.83 -7.01
C THR A 102 -13.83 12.31 -5.61
N GLU A 103 -12.94 12.21 -4.61
CA GLU A 103 -13.18 12.76 -3.27
C GLU A 103 -13.37 14.28 -3.32
N ALA A 104 -12.47 15.01 -3.99
CA ALA A 104 -12.58 16.46 -4.14
C ALA A 104 -13.90 16.88 -4.82
N ARG A 105 -14.35 16.11 -5.81
CA ARG A 105 -15.64 16.35 -6.48
C ARG A 105 -16.82 16.16 -5.52
N PHE A 106 -16.81 15.12 -4.69
CA PHE A 106 -17.87 14.89 -3.71
C PHE A 106 -17.91 15.97 -2.62
N GLU A 107 -16.75 16.40 -2.12
CA GLU A 107 -16.68 17.51 -1.15
C GLU A 107 -17.25 18.81 -1.76
N ALA A 108 -16.88 19.13 -3.00
CA ALA A 108 -17.39 20.31 -3.69
C ALA A 108 -18.93 20.28 -3.90
N ILE A 109 -19.52 19.11 -4.14
CA ILE A 109 -20.97 18.95 -4.25
C ILE A 109 -21.64 19.09 -2.88
N GLY A 110 -21.10 18.46 -1.84
CA GLY A 110 -21.63 18.56 -0.48
C GLY A 110 -21.59 19.98 0.10
N HIS A 111 -20.60 20.79 -0.30
CA HIS A 111 -20.55 22.21 0.05
C HIS A 111 -21.61 23.05 -0.67
N LYS A 112 -22.00 22.71 -1.90
CA LYS A 112 -23.04 23.43 -2.64
C LYS A 112 -24.42 23.21 -2.03
N GLU A 113 -24.74 21.97 -1.63
CA GLU A 113 -26.04 21.65 -1.03
C GLU A 113 -26.27 22.34 0.32
N LYS A 114 -25.22 22.51 1.14
CA LYS A 114 -25.28 23.21 2.44
C LYS A 114 -25.35 24.74 2.32
N ALA A 115 -24.92 25.31 1.20
CA ALA A 115 -24.96 26.77 0.99
C ALA A 115 -26.31 27.26 0.44
N THR A 116 -27.15 26.34 -0.04
CA THR A 116 -28.48 26.61 -0.60
C THR A 116 -29.65 26.25 0.32
N ALA A 117 -29.36 25.74 1.53
CA ALA A 117 -30.34 25.43 2.58
C ALA A 117 -30.23 26.44 3.73
#